data_AF-A0A3P9GZ10-F1
#
_entry.id   AF-A0A3P9GZ10-F1
#
_cell.length_a   1.000
_cell.length_b   1.000
_cell.length_c   1.000
_cell.angle_alpha   90.00
_cell.angle_beta   90.00
_cell.angle_gamma   90.00
#
_symmetry.space_group_name_H-M   'P 1'
#
loop_
_entity.id
_entity.type
_entity.pdbx_description
1 polymer ?
#
loop_
_entity_poly.entity_id
_entity_poly.type
_entity_poly.pdbx_seq_one_letter_code
_entity_poly.pdbx_strand_id
1 'polypeptide(L)'
;MPQSGEDAAQRRPAVEERDLTEQQLGLRQAEERLLRDYIHRLVKQSPEYPNYQYLCKLCSVHIENIQGAHKHIKEKRHKKNITEKQEENELRALPPPSATQLKAVDAAVREVAAQQGISEEDFKVREAVVTRMEEVIKRHLAGGSLQLSSL
;
A
#
# COMPACT_ATOMS: atom_id res chain seq x y z
N MET A 1 -8.95 6.31 -36.88
CA MET A 1 -8.62 7.75 -36.73
C MET A 1 -9.62 8.38 -35.78
N PRO A 2 -9.21 8.68 -34.55
CA PRO A 2 -9.60 9.91 -33.89
C PRO A 2 -8.37 10.74 -33.50
N GLN A 3 -8.58 12.05 -33.54
CA GLN A 3 -7.66 13.17 -33.32
C GLN A 3 -7.14 13.21 -31.87
N SER A 4 -5.82 13.37 -31.69
CA SER A 4 -5.15 14.63 -31.35
C SER A 4 -5.48 15.16 -29.95
N GLY A 5 -4.64 14.81 -28.99
CA GLY A 5 -4.47 15.50 -27.71
C GLY A 5 -2.97 15.67 -27.48
N GLU A 6 -2.51 16.90 -27.59
CA GLU A 6 -1.10 17.29 -27.54
C GLU A 6 -0.54 17.09 -26.13
N ASP A 7 0.25 16.04 -25.91
CA ASP A 7 1.12 15.92 -24.74
C ASP A 7 2.31 16.87 -24.97
N ALA A 8 2.17 18.08 -24.45
CA ALA A 8 3.22 19.09 -24.45
C ALA A 8 4.42 18.55 -23.66
N ALA A 9 5.34 17.93 -24.37
CA ALA A 9 6.65 17.52 -23.88
C ALA A 9 7.29 18.69 -23.13
N GLN A 10 7.22 18.64 -21.80
CA GLN A 10 7.87 19.57 -20.89
C GLN A 10 9.38 19.39 -21.06
N ARG A 11 9.96 20.08 -22.04
CA ARG A 11 11.40 20.19 -22.22
C ARG A 11 11.97 20.71 -20.91
N ARG A 12 12.70 19.83 -20.21
CA ARG A 12 13.62 20.24 -19.14
C ARG A 12 14.53 21.32 -19.73
N PRO A 13 14.67 22.50 -19.10
CA PRO A 13 15.73 23.40 -19.53
C PRO A 13 17.04 22.66 -19.25
N ALA A 14 17.80 22.38 -20.30
CA ALA A 14 19.19 21.99 -20.17
C ALA A 14 19.91 23.20 -19.57
N VAL A 15 20.04 23.21 -18.24
CA VAL A 15 20.82 24.21 -17.53
C VAL A 15 22.27 24.01 -17.96
N GLU A 16 22.84 25.05 -18.55
CA GLU A 16 24.20 25.13 -19.02
C GLU A 16 25.17 24.66 -17.92
N GLU A 17 25.87 23.54 -18.16
CA GLU A 17 26.79 22.88 -17.23
C GLU A 17 28.15 23.59 -17.07
N ARG A 18 28.26 24.88 -17.36
CA ARG A 18 29.57 25.55 -17.44
C ARG A 18 29.60 26.70 -16.44
N ASP A 19 30.47 26.53 -15.43
CA ASP A 19 30.79 27.41 -14.30
C ASP A 19 29.86 27.36 -13.07
N LEU A 20 29.66 26.15 -12.53
CA LEU A 20 29.22 26.00 -11.14
C LEU A 20 30.42 26.22 -10.19
N THR A 21 30.24 27.11 -9.21
CA THR A 21 31.22 27.30 -8.12
C THR A 21 31.39 26.01 -7.31
N GLU A 22 32.56 25.79 -6.69
CA GLU A 22 32.84 24.61 -5.84
C GLU A 22 31.76 24.39 -4.76
N GLN A 23 31.23 25.47 -4.21
CA GLN A 23 30.15 25.44 -3.23
C GLN A 23 28.83 24.91 -3.80
N GLN A 24 28.48 25.29 -5.03
CA GLN A 24 27.29 24.79 -5.73
C GLN A 24 27.45 23.31 -6.11
N LEU A 25 28.65 22.89 -6.51
CA LEU A 25 28.97 21.49 -6.76
C LEU A 25 28.84 20.64 -5.48
N GLY A 26 29.34 21.13 -4.34
CA GLY A 26 29.18 20.46 -3.06
C GLY A 26 27.71 20.31 -2.63
N LEU A 27 26.89 21.35 -2.88
CA LEU A 27 25.47 21.34 -2.55
C LEU A 27 24.69 20.34 -3.42
N ARG A 28 24.95 20.33 -4.74
CA ARG A 28 24.43 19.35 -5.70
C ARG A 28 24.70 17.91 -5.25
N GLN A 29 25.95 17.61 -4.89
CA GLN A 29 26.34 16.27 -4.43
C GLN A 29 25.61 15.88 -3.15
N ALA A 30 25.45 16.81 -2.19
CA ALA A 30 24.71 16.53 -0.96
C ALA A 30 23.24 16.20 -1.26
N GLU A 31 22.61 16.91 -2.19
CA GLU A 31 21.23 16.66 -2.59
C GLU A 31 21.06 15.32 -3.30
N GLU A 32 22.01 14.93 -4.16
CA GLU A 32 22.03 13.59 -4.76
C GLU A 32 22.12 12.46 -3.73
N ARG A 33 22.77 12.70 -2.58
CA ARG A 33 22.75 11.75 -1.45
C ARG A 33 21.37 11.70 -0.80
N LEU A 34 20.78 12.86 -0.50
CA LEU A 34 19.45 12.97 0.10
C LEU A 34 18.34 12.32 -0.75
N LEU A 35 18.47 12.37 -2.09
CA LEU A 35 17.54 11.72 -3.00
C LEU A 35 17.48 10.20 -2.80
N ARG A 36 18.59 9.56 -2.42
CA ARG A 36 18.60 8.11 -2.14
C ARG A 36 17.83 7.75 -0.88
N ASP A 37 17.69 8.70 0.04
CA ASP A 37 16.84 8.62 1.22
C ASP A 37 15.46 9.26 0.99
N TYR A 38 15.05 9.44 -0.27
CA TYR A 38 13.74 9.99 -0.67
C TYR A 38 13.45 11.40 -0.14
N ILE A 39 14.50 12.19 0.10
CA ILE A 39 14.42 13.59 0.49
C ILE A 39 14.72 14.44 -0.74
N HIS A 40 13.76 15.28 -1.14
CA HIS A 40 13.83 16.06 -2.36
C HIS A 40 13.87 17.55 -2.03
N ARG A 41 14.66 18.33 -2.79
CA ARG A 41 14.56 19.80 -2.77
C ARG A 41 13.18 20.22 -3.29
N LEU A 42 12.56 21.16 -2.59
CA LEU A 42 11.32 21.79 -3.01
C LEU A 42 11.61 22.77 -4.16
N VAL A 43 10.89 22.61 -5.26
CA VAL A 43 11.00 23.50 -6.44
C VAL A 43 10.24 24.81 -6.22
N LYS A 44 9.13 24.76 -5.47
CA LYS A 44 8.35 25.92 -5.03
C LYS A 44 8.29 25.91 -3.51
N GLN A 45 8.59 27.03 -2.89
CA GLN A 45 8.42 27.17 -1.43
C GLN A 45 6.93 27.18 -1.09
N SER A 46 6.57 26.50 -0.01
CA SER A 46 5.20 26.54 0.49
C SER A 46 4.96 27.88 1.20
N PRO A 47 3.86 28.59 0.92
CA PRO A 47 3.49 29.80 1.66
C PRO A 47 3.31 29.56 3.16
N GLU A 48 2.85 28.37 3.53
CA GLU A 48 2.65 27.95 4.93
C GLU A 48 3.96 27.59 5.64
N TYR A 49 4.99 27.23 4.86
CA TYR A 49 6.27 26.72 5.36
C TYR A 49 7.45 27.33 4.57
N PRO A 50 7.63 28.66 4.61
CA PRO A 50 8.56 29.39 3.73
C PRO A 50 10.04 29.06 3.98
N ASN A 51 10.37 28.62 5.20
CA ASN A 51 11.75 28.32 5.61
C ASN A 51 12.19 26.88 5.25
N TYR A 52 11.29 26.05 4.74
CA TYR A 52 11.59 24.66 4.42
C TYR A 52 12.08 24.51 2.99
N GLN A 53 13.22 23.84 2.82
CA GLN A 53 13.87 23.67 1.51
C GLN A 53 13.72 22.26 0.94
N TYR A 54 13.39 21.28 1.79
CA TYR A 54 13.33 19.87 1.42
C TYR A 54 12.05 19.21 1.92
N LEU A 55 11.67 18.10 1.28
CA LEU A 55 10.55 17.24 1.66
C LEU A 55 11.01 15.79 1.63
N CYS A 56 10.87 15.09 2.75
CA CYS A 56 10.95 13.63 2.75
C CYS A 56 9.63 13.06 2.24
N LYS A 57 9.65 12.44 1.06
CA LYS A 57 8.44 11.83 0.47
C LYS A 57 8.02 10.53 1.14
N LEU A 58 8.95 9.84 1.81
CA LEU A 58 8.62 8.64 2.59
C LEU A 58 7.85 8.97 3.87
N CYS A 59 8.20 10.07 4.53
CA CYS A 59 7.63 10.44 5.82
C CYS A 59 6.58 11.56 5.71
N SER A 60 6.46 12.22 4.56
CA SER A 60 5.67 13.44 4.37
C SER A 60 6.05 14.54 5.36
N VAL A 61 7.36 14.77 5.54
CA VAL A 61 7.93 15.75 6.49
C VAL A 61 8.72 16.82 5.75
N HIS A 62 8.42 18.08 6.05
CA HIS A 62 9.19 19.23 5.58
C HIS A 62 10.48 19.40 6.38
N ILE A 63 11.58 19.72 5.70
CA ILE A 63 12.92 19.84 6.30
C ILE A 63 13.59 21.14 5.87
N GLU A 64 14.12 21.89 6.84
CA GLU A 64 14.66 23.25 6.64
C GLU A 64 15.94 23.28 5.82
N ASN A 65 16.86 22.34 6.07
CA ASN A 65 18.20 22.34 5.46
C ASN A 65 18.82 20.92 5.46
N ILE A 66 20.01 20.79 4.86
CA ILE A 66 20.74 19.52 4.71
C ILE A 66 21.07 18.88 6.07
N GLN A 67 21.42 19.67 7.08
CA GLN A 67 21.73 19.13 8.42
C GLN A 67 20.46 18.52 9.07
N GLY A 68 19.33 19.21 8.94
CA GLY A 68 18.02 18.69 9.34
C GLY A 68 17.67 17.39 8.61
N ALA A 69 18.01 17.28 7.32
CA ALA A 69 17.78 16.07 6.54
C ALA A 69 18.62 14.89 7.06
N HIS A 70 19.92 15.10 7.34
CA HIS A 70 20.76 14.07 7.94
C HIS A 70 20.31 13.66 9.35
N LYS A 71 19.75 14.59 10.14
CA LYS A 71 19.13 14.25 11.43
C LYS A 71 17.89 13.37 11.22
N HIS A 72 17.01 13.76 10.31
CA HIS A 72 15.78 13.05 9.98
C HIS A 72 16.05 11.61 9.50
N ILE A 73 17.04 11.39 8.63
CA ILE A 73 17.42 10.06 8.14
C ILE A 73 17.77 9.10 9.28
N LYS A 74 18.32 9.61 10.39
CA LYS A 74 18.70 8.79 11.55
C LYS A 74 17.51 8.44 12.46
N GLU A 75 16.38 9.13 12.31
CA GLU A 75 15.19 8.94 13.13
C GLU A 75 14.57 7.55 12.91
N LYS A 76 13.98 7.00 13.97
CA LYS A 76 13.35 5.67 13.94
C LYS A 76 12.26 5.57 12.88
N ARG A 77 11.46 6.64 12.71
CA ARG A 77 10.37 6.69 11.73
C ARG A 77 10.90 6.56 10.30
N HIS A 78 11.94 7.31 9.95
CA HIS A 78 12.50 7.27 8.60
C HIS A 78 13.07 5.89 8.27
N LYS A 79 13.85 5.31 9.20
CA LYS A 79 14.39 3.95 9.05
C LYS A 79 13.30 2.90 8.86
N LYS A 80 12.23 2.98 9.65
CA LYS A 80 11.07 2.10 9.51
C LYS A 80 10.44 2.22 8.12
N ASN A 81 10.19 3.43 7.65
CA ASN A 81 9.57 3.66 6.34
C ASN A 81 10.46 3.21 5.18
N ILE A 82 11.79 3.28 5.30
CA ILE A 82 12.72 2.73 4.30
C ILE A 82 12.54 1.20 4.20
N THR A 83 12.53 0.51 5.33
CA THR A 83 12.32 -0.96 5.36
C THR A 83 10.95 -1.32 4.77
N GLU A 84 9.88 -0.66 5.21
CA GLU A 84 8.53 -0.89 4.68
C GLU A 84 8.45 -0.60 3.17
N LYS A 85 9.15 0.45 2.68
CA LYS A 85 9.17 0.76 1.25
C LYS A 85 9.92 -0.30 0.45
N GLN A 86 11.00 -0.83 0.99
CA GLN A 86 11.74 -1.92 0.37
C GLN A 86 10.86 -3.18 0.29
N GLU A 87 10.21 -3.58 1.37
CA GLU A 87 9.27 -4.71 1.40
C GLU A 87 8.12 -4.52 0.39
N GLU A 88 7.52 -3.32 0.32
CA GLU A 88 6.50 -2.99 -0.67
C GLU A 88 7.02 -3.16 -2.10
N ASN A 89 8.23 -2.69 -2.39
CA ASN A 89 8.84 -2.80 -3.71
C ASN A 89 9.13 -4.26 -4.08
N GLU A 90 9.61 -5.06 -3.12
CA GLU A 90 9.85 -6.49 -3.30
C GLU A 90 8.54 -7.23 -3.61
N LEU A 91 7.45 -6.93 -2.89
CA LEU A 91 6.13 -7.49 -3.16
C LEU A 91 5.58 -7.07 -4.54
N ARG A 92 5.76 -5.81 -4.94
CA ARG A 92 5.35 -5.33 -6.27
C ARG A 92 6.18 -5.92 -7.41
N ALA A 93 7.43 -6.29 -7.14
CA ALA A 93 8.33 -6.89 -8.11
C ALA A 93 8.16 -8.42 -8.23
N LEU A 94 7.25 -9.04 -7.46
CA LEU A 94 6.97 -10.46 -7.57
C LEU A 94 6.55 -10.81 -9.02
N PRO A 95 7.15 -11.84 -9.63
CA PRO A 95 6.75 -12.28 -10.95
C PRO A 95 5.34 -12.89 -10.91
N PRO A 96 4.62 -12.89 -12.04
CA PRO A 96 3.36 -13.62 -12.14
C PRO A 96 3.54 -15.10 -11.75
N PRO A 97 2.57 -15.71 -11.04
CA PRO A 97 2.67 -17.11 -10.64
C PRO A 97 2.62 -18.03 -11.87
N SER A 98 3.36 -19.14 -11.80
CA SER A 98 3.31 -20.19 -12.81
C SER A 98 1.98 -20.96 -12.77
N ALA A 99 1.63 -21.62 -13.87
CA ALA A 99 0.43 -22.46 -13.94
C ALA A 99 0.43 -23.58 -12.87
N THR A 100 1.60 -24.14 -12.54
CA THR A 100 1.72 -25.17 -11.50
C THR A 100 1.45 -24.60 -10.11
N GLN A 101 1.96 -23.40 -9.80
CA GLN A 101 1.67 -22.72 -8.52
C GLN A 101 0.18 -22.39 -8.39
N LEU A 102 -0.46 -21.88 -9.45
CA LEU A 102 -1.90 -21.61 -9.46
C LEU A 102 -2.72 -22.88 -9.20
N LYS A 103 -2.38 -23.99 -9.87
CA LYS A 103 -3.05 -25.29 -9.66
C LYS A 103 -2.85 -25.81 -8.23
N ALA A 104 -1.66 -25.67 -7.67
CA ALA A 104 -1.38 -26.09 -6.30
C ALA A 104 -2.21 -25.30 -5.28
N VAL A 105 -2.30 -23.97 -5.45
CA VAL A 105 -3.14 -23.11 -4.60
C VAL A 105 -4.62 -23.44 -4.76
N ASP A 106 -5.12 -23.60 -6.00
CA ASP A 106 -6.52 -23.99 -6.24
C ASP A 106 -6.86 -25.34 -5.59
N ALA A 107 -5.98 -26.33 -5.74
CA ALA A 107 -6.15 -27.63 -5.09
C ALA A 107 -6.17 -27.52 -3.57
N ALA A 108 -5.24 -26.79 -2.97
CA ALA A 108 -5.17 -26.59 -1.52
C ALA A 108 -6.41 -25.86 -0.98
N VAL A 109 -6.87 -24.81 -1.65
CA VAL A 109 -8.09 -24.07 -1.27
C VAL A 109 -9.32 -24.98 -1.34
N ARG A 110 -9.46 -25.77 -2.41
CA ARG A 110 -10.56 -26.73 -2.57
C ARG A 110 -10.54 -27.81 -1.50
N GLU A 111 -9.36 -28.33 -1.19
CA GLU A 111 -9.20 -29.37 -0.17
C GLU A 111 -9.61 -28.84 1.21
N VAL A 112 -9.13 -27.65 1.59
CA VAL A 112 -9.54 -27.02 2.86
C VAL A 112 -11.04 -26.76 2.89
N ALA A 113 -11.63 -26.28 1.79
CA ALA A 113 -13.07 -26.08 1.70
C ALA A 113 -13.85 -27.39 1.80
N ALA A 114 -13.35 -28.48 1.23
CA ALA A 114 -14.01 -29.79 1.31
C ALA A 114 -13.91 -30.41 2.72
N GLN A 115 -12.79 -30.22 3.42
CA GLN A 115 -12.55 -30.80 4.74
C GLN A 115 -13.16 -29.99 5.88
N GLN A 116 -13.17 -28.67 5.76
CA GLN A 116 -13.54 -27.75 6.85
C GLN A 116 -14.78 -26.90 6.52
N GLY A 117 -15.24 -26.92 5.27
CA GLY A 117 -16.43 -26.20 4.85
C GLY A 117 -17.72 -26.87 5.31
N ILE A 118 -18.82 -26.13 5.20
CA ILE A 118 -20.17 -26.64 5.43
C ILE A 118 -20.62 -27.32 4.15
N SER A 119 -20.74 -28.64 4.18
CA SER A 119 -21.33 -29.39 3.08
C SER A 119 -22.86 -29.18 3.01
N GLU A 120 -23.48 -29.58 1.90
CA GLU A 120 -24.94 -29.61 1.81
C GLU A 120 -25.57 -30.51 2.88
N GLU A 121 -24.88 -31.59 3.27
CA GLU A 121 -25.34 -32.48 4.33
C GLU A 121 -25.28 -31.79 5.70
N ASP A 122 -24.17 -31.09 6.00
CA ASP A 122 -24.06 -30.29 7.21
C ASP A 122 -25.15 -29.21 7.28
N PHE A 123 -25.47 -28.61 6.14
CA PHE A 123 -26.55 -27.63 6.04
C PHE A 123 -27.91 -28.26 6.38
N LYS A 124 -28.25 -29.43 5.80
CA LYS A 124 -29.49 -30.16 6.11
C LYS A 124 -29.58 -30.56 7.59
N VAL A 125 -28.46 -30.99 8.18
CA VAL A 125 -28.41 -31.30 9.62
C VAL A 125 -28.75 -30.06 10.45
N ARG A 126 -28.19 -28.90 10.11
CA ARG A 126 -28.47 -27.62 10.79
C ARG A 126 -29.91 -27.17 10.58
N GLU A 127 -30.46 -27.35 9.37
CA GLU A 127 -31.85 -27.03 9.08
C GLU A 127 -32.80 -27.89 9.91
N ALA A 128 -32.53 -29.20 10.00
CA ALA A 128 -33.29 -30.10 10.85
C ALA A 128 -33.22 -29.72 12.34
N VAL A 129 -32.08 -29.21 12.81
CA VAL A 129 -31.95 -28.65 14.17
C VAL A 129 -32.87 -27.44 14.34
N VAL A 130 -32.85 -26.49 13.41
CA VAL A 130 -33.71 -25.29 13.46
C VAL A 130 -35.19 -25.66 13.47
N THR A 131 -35.62 -26.59 12.61
CA THR A 131 -37.00 -27.08 12.58
C THR A 131 -37.42 -27.67 13.94
N ARG A 132 -36.59 -28.53 14.54
CA ARG A 132 -36.87 -29.10 15.88
C ARG A 132 -36.91 -28.02 16.96
N MET A 133 -36.03 -27.04 16.90
CA MET A 133 -36.04 -25.92 17.85
C MET A 133 -37.31 -25.08 17.70
N GLU A 134 -37.75 -24.84 16.47
CA GLU A 134 -38.97 -24.08 16.18
C GLU A 134 -40.21 -24.78 16.76
N GLU A 135 -40.29 -26.11 16.62
CA GLU A 135 -41.36 -26.91 17.23
C GLU A 135 -41.41 -26.76 18.76
N VAL A 136 -40.26 -26.70 19.44
CA VAL A 136 -40.18 -26.49 20.89
C VAL A 136 -40.65 -25.08 21.26
N ILE A 137 -40.20 -24.06 20.53
CA ILE A 137 -40.57 -22.66 20.78
C ILE A 137 -42.08 -22.46 20.60
N LYS A 138 -42.67 -23.03 19.55
CA LYS A 138 -44.11 -22.91 19.24
C LYS A 138 -45.01 -23.41 20.37
N ARG A 139 -44.54 -24.30 21.24
CA ARG A 139 -45.28 -24.76 22.43
C ARG A 139 -45.46 -23.68 23.50
N HIS A 140 -44.56 -22.69 23.53
CA HIS A 140 -44.54 -21.61 24.52
C HIS A 140 -44.87 -20.24 23.91
N LEU A 141 -44.64 -20.07 22.61
CA LEU A 141 -44.88 -18.84 21.87
C LEU A 141 -45.59 -19.16 20.55
N ALA A 142 -46.92 -19.07 20.56
CA ALA A 142 -47.73 -19.27 19.36
C ALA A 142 -47.35 -18.21 18.29
N GLY A 143 -46.99 -18.68 17.10
CA GLY A 143 -46.59 -17.82 15.98
C GLY A 143 -45.08 -17.51 15.88
N GLY A 144 -44.25 -18.02 16.79
CA GLY A 144 -42.80 -17.92 16.67
C GLY A 144 -42.28 -18.64 15.40
N SER A 145 -41.30 -18.04 14.73
CA SER A 145 -40.63 -18.61 13.55
C SER A 145 -39.11 -18.54 13.71
N LEU A 146 -38.42 -19.58 13.27
CA LEU A 146 -36.96 -19.63 13.22
C LEU A 146 -36.49 -19.91 11.80
N GLN A 147 -35.33 -19.35 11.45
CA GLN A 147 -34.67 -19.57 10.17
C GLN A 147 -33.16 -19.61 10.36
N LEU A 148 -32.47 -20.35 9.51
CA LEU A 148 -31.01 -20.29 9.40
C LEU A 148 -30.60 -18.96 8.75
N SER A 149 -29.61 -18.28 9.31
CA SER A 149 -28.99 -17.09 8.71
C SER A 149 -27.49 -17.29 8.56
N SER A 150 -26.91 -16.78 7.46
CA SER A 150 -25.48 -16.54 7.37
C SER A 150 -25.09 -15.30 8.18
N LEU A 151 -23.97 -15.34 8.90
CA LEU A 151 -23.33 -14.16 9.50
C LEU A 151 -22.50 -13.39 8.46
#